data_AF-A0A8I1S7R9-F1
#
_entry.id   AF-A0A8I1S7R9-F1
#
_cell.length_a   1.000
_cell.length_b   1.000
_cell.length_c   1.000
_cell.angle_alpha   90.00
_cell.angle_beta   90.00
_cell.angle_gamma   90.00
#
_symmetry.space_group_name_H-M   'P 1'
#
loop_
_entity.id
_entity.type
_entity.pdbx_description
1 polymer ?
#
loop_
_entity_poly.entity_id
_entity_poly.type
_entity_poly.pdbx_seq_one_letter_code
_entity_poly.pdbx_strand_id
1 'polypeptide(L)'
;MPEKPRRIRPATIDDAEAIARVHVSSWQAAYQGLLSQAFLDSMSAQRSHQNWTHILTLGAQDVRVAETAGDVGGFIATGARADDPSDSTVGELWAIYLLPDWWGTGTGSALHQAGI
;
A
#
# COMPACT_ATOMS: atom_id res chain seq x y z
N MET A 1 22.37 7.38 -15.25
CA MET A 1 20.98 7.45 -15.76
C MET A 1 20.22 8.35 -14.81
N PRO A 2 19.51 9.39 -15.24
CA PRO A 2 18.66 10.16 -14.32
C PRO A 2 17.59 9.22 -13.75
N GLU A 3 17.43 9.23 -12.42
CA GLU A 3 16.38 8.47 -11.74
C GLU A 3 15.03 8.99 -12.26
N LYS A 4 14.17 8.11 -12.77
CA LYS A 4 12.86 8.51 -13.28
C LYS A 4 12.04 9.09 -12.10
N PRO A 5 11.32 10.20 -12.29
CA PRO A 5 10.63 10.85 -11.18
C PRO A 5 9.51 9.95 -10.66
N ARG A 6 9.48 9.74 -9.34
CA ARG A 6 8.36 9.09 -8.66
C ARG A 6 7.16 10.00 -8.69
N ARG A 7 6.02 9.44 -9.07
CA ARG A 7 4.73 10.12 -9.07
C ARG A 7 3.80 9.49 -8.05
N ILE A 8 3.12 10.33 -7.26
CA ILE A 8 2.05 9.89 -6.38
C ILE A 8 0.71 10.27 -7.01
N ARG A 9 -0.23 9.34 -7.03
CA ARG A 9 -1.57 9.56 -7.59
C ARG A 9 -2.63 8.71 -6.86
N PRO A 10 -3.91 9.08 -6.94
CA PRO A 10 -5.00 8.20 -6.54
C PRO A 10 -4.89 6.83 -7.23
N ALA A 11 -5.16 5.79 -6.46
CA ALA A 11 -5.26 4.43 -6.97
C ALA A 11 -6.56 4.26 -7.77
N THR A 12 -6.50 3.38 -8.76
CA THR A 12 -7.64 2.91 -9.54
C THR A 12 -7.81 1.41 -9.33
N ILE A 13 -8.95 0.86 -9.75
CA ILE A 13 -9.20 -0.59 -9.65
C ILE A 13 -8.10 -1.40 -10.39
N ASP A 14 -7.56 -0.86 -11.49
CA ASP A 14 -6.50 -1.50 -12.27
C ASP A 14 -5.17 -1.62 -11.48
N ASP A 15 -5.00 -0.85 -10.40
CA ASP A 15 -3.81 -0.94 -9.53
C ASP A 15 -3.93 -2.07 -8.49
N ALA A 16 -5.09 -2.71 -8.33
CA ALA A 16 -5.35 -3.66 -7.25
C ALA A 16 -4.34 -4.83 -7.22
N GLU A 17 -3.98 -5.37 -8.39
CA GLU A 17 -2.96 -6.42 -8.50
C GLU A 17 -1.58 -5.92 -8.07
N ALA A 18 -1.21 -4.70 -8.48
CA ALA A 18 0.08 -4.13 -8.13
C ALA A 18 0.18 -3.80 -6.64
N ILE A 19 -0.88 -3.25 -6.05
CA ILE A 19 -0.97 -2.99 -4.61
C ILE A 19 -0.87 -4.30 -3.82
N ALA A 20 -1.55 -5.36 -4.27
CA ALA A 20 -1.49 -6.67 -3.64
C ALA A 20 -0.07 -7.26 -3.63
N ARG A 21 0.65 -7.13 -4.74
CA ARG A 21 2.07 -7.50 -4.84
C ARG A 21 2.92 -6.70 -3.85
N VAL A 22 2.79 -5.36 -3.83
CA VAL A 22 3.53 -4.50 -2.90
C VAL A 22 3.26 -4.91 -1.45
N HIS A 23 2.00 -5.14 -1.08
CA HIS A 23 1.62 -5.53 0.27
C HIS A 23 2.31 -6.85 0.67
N VAL A 24 2.15 -7.91 -0.12
CA VAL A 24 2.71 -9.24 0.20
C VAL A 24 4.24 -9.20 0.24
N SER A 25 4.89 -8.62 -0.77
CA SER A 25 6.36 -8.54 -0.82
C SER A 25 6.93 -7.70 0.32
N SER A 26 6.28 -6.59 0.67
CA SER A 26 6.70 -5.75 1.81
C SER A 26 6.58 -6.52 3.13
N TRP A 27 5.51 -7.27 3.33
CA TRP A 27 5.30 -8.07 4.54
C TRP A 27 6.32 -9.20 4.67
N GLN A 28 6.50 -9.98 3.59
CA GLN A 28 7.46 -11.09 3.57
C GLN A 28 8.87 -10.61 3.90
N ALA A 29 9.29 -9.46 3.36
CA ALA A 29 10.60 -8.89 3.64
C ALA A 29 10.69 -8.30 5.06
N ALA A 30 9.68 -7.53 5.50
CA ALA A 30 9.74 -6.82 6.79
C ALA A 30 9.67 -7.77 8.01
N TYR A 31 8.96 -8.89 7.87
CA TYR A 31 8.76 -9.84 8.97
C TYR A 31 9.61 -11.12 8.85
N GLN A 32 10.52 -11.18 7.88
CA GLN A 32 11.48 -12.27 7.77
C GLN A 32 12.30 -12.40 9.06
N GLY A 33 12.35 -13.59 9.64
CA GLY A 33 13.04 -13.85 10.91
C GLY A 33 12.26 -13.41 12.16
N LEU A 34 11.14 -12.70 12.02
CA LEU A 34 10.22 -12.36 13.11
C LEU A 34 9.00 -13.29 13.15
N LEU A 35 8.50 -13.69 11.97
CA LEU A 35 7.40 -14.63 11.82
C LEU A 35 7.89 -15.96 11.21
N SER A 36 7.08 -17.02 11.33
CA SER A 36 7.44 -18.30 10.72
C SER A 36 7.45 -18.19 9.20
N GLN A 37 8.44 -18.81 8.57
CA GLN A 37 8.55 -18.79 7.11
C GLN A 37 7.29 -19.38 6.45
N ALA A 38 6.74 -20.46 7.03
CA ALA A 38 5.48 -21.06 6.56
C ALA A 38 4.30 -20.07 6.56
N PHE A 39 4.22 -19.16 7.54
CA PHE A 39 3.19 -18.12 7.55
C PHE A 39 3.43 -17.10 6.44
N LEU A 40 4.67 -16.62 6.28
CA LEU A 40 5.03 -15.66 5.23
C LEU A 40 4.81 -16.24 3.81
N ASP A 41 5.14 -17.51 3.61
CA ASP A 41 4.92 -18.23 2.35
C ASP A 41 3.44 -18.52 2.08
N SER A 42 2.62 -18.60 3.14
CA SER A 42 1.17 -18.78 3.01
C SER A 42 0.43 -17.51 2.56
N MET A 43 1.09 -16.35 2.61
CA MET A 43 0.50 -15.10 2.17
C MET A 43 0.15 -15.17 0.68
N SER A 44 -1.13 -14.97 0.37
CA SER A 44 -1.64 -15.12 -0.99
C SER A 44 -1.79 -13.76 -1.67
N ALA A 45 -0.98 -13.53 -2.71
CA ALA A 45 -1.14 -12.38 -3.60
C ALA A 45 -2.54 -12.33 -4.22
N GLN A 46 -3.14 -13.49 -4.54
CA GLN A 46 -4.49 -13.57 -5.09
C GLN A 46 -5.56 -13.12 -4.08
N ARG A 47 -5.47 -13.56 -2.82
CA ARG A 47 -6.40 -13.10 -1.77
C ARG A 47 -6.22 -11.61 -1.50
N SER A 48 -4.98 -11.14 -1.47
CA SER A 48 -4.65 -9.72 -1.33
C SER A 48 -5.26 -8.90 -2.47
N HIS A 49 -5.14 -9.37 -3.72
CA HIS A 49 -5.73 -8.73 -4.90
C HIS A 49 -7.26 -8.64 -4.81
N GLN A 50 -7.94 -9.72 -4.42
CA GLN A 50 -9.39 -9.71 -4.21
C GLN A 50 -9.81 -8.68 -3.15
N ASN A 51 -9.07 -8.61 -2.04
CA ASN A 51 -9.33 -7.65 -0.97
C ASN A 51 -9.13 -6.20 -1.43
N TRP A 52 -8.03 -5.91 -2.13
CA TRP A 52 -7.76 -4.56 -2.64
C TRP A 52 -8.74 -4.15 -3.74
N THR A 53 -9.15 -5.09 -4.61
CA THR A 53 -10.22 -4.84 -5.59
C THR A 53 -11.50 -4.41 -4.88
N HIS A 54 -11.88 -5.11 -3.81
CA HIS A 54 -13.05 -4.77 -3.02
C HIS A 54 -12.95 -3.39 -2.37
N ILE A 55 -11.83 -3.09 -1.69
CA ILE A 55 -11.59 -1.78 -1.05
C ILE A 55 -11.68 -0.64 -2.07
N LEU A 56 -11.01 -0.77 -3.21
CA LEU A 56 -10.99 0.25 -4.26
C LEU A 56 -12.36 0.42 -4.92
N THR A 57 -13.13 -0.67 -5.06
CA THR A 57 -14.49 -0.62 -5.63
C THR A 57 -15.47 0.07 -4.69
N LEU A 58 -15.39 -0.20 -3.38
CA LEU A 58 -16.26 0.44 -2.40
C LEU A 58 -15.93 1.92 -2.20
N GLY A 59 -14.69 2.34 -2.44
CA GLY A 59 -14.23 3.71 -2.21
C GLY A 59 -14.27 4.12 -0.72
N ALA A 60 -14.21 3.15 0.19
CA ALA A 60 -14.30 3.38 1.63
C ALA A 60 -13.01 3.98 2.24
N GLN A 61 -11.90 3.96 1.49
CA GLN A 61 -10.59 4.49 1.88
C GLN A 61 -10.03 5.37 0.74
N ASP A 62 -9.32 6.45 1.07
CA ASP A 62 -8.44 7.15 0.12
C ASP A 62 -7.16 6.33 -0.06
N VAL A 63 -7.02 5.73 -1.23
CA VAL A 63 -5.86 4.91 -1.57
C VAL A 63 -5.03 5.66 -2.61
N ARG A 64 -3.74 5.84 -2.34
CA ARG A 64 -2.79 6.45 -3.27
C ARG A 64 -1.61 5.53 -3.53
N VAL A 65 -1.13 5.52 -4.76
CA VAL A 65 0.05 4.75 -5.17
C VAL A 65 1.22 5.66 -5.50
N ALA A 66 2.43 5.17 -5.23
CA ALA A 66 3.67 5.71 -5.74
C ALA A 66 4.15 4.84 -6.91
N GLU A 67 4.33 5.47 -8.06
CA GLU A 67 4.74 4.79 -9.30
C GLU A 67 6.00 5.43 -9.91
N THR A 68 6.76 4.62 -10.63
CA THR A 68 7.86 5.08 -11.50
C THR A 68 7.65 4.45 -12.86
N ALA A 69 7.47 5.27 -13.91
CA ALA A 69 7.24 4.78 -15.27
C ALA A 69 6.05 3.79 -15.42
N GLY A 70 5.02 3.95 -14.58
CA GLY A 70 3.85 3.05 -14.54
C GLY A 70 3.99 1.87 -13.59
N ASP A 71 5.20 1.60 -13.06
CA ASP A 71 5.40 0.53 -12.09
C ASP A 71 5.11 1.04 -10.68
N VAL A 72 4.03 0.53 -10.08
CA VAL A 72 3.68 0.80 -8.68
C VAL A 72 4.64 0.06 -7.75
N GLY A 73 5.34 0.83 -6.92
CA GLY A 73 6.28 0.33 -5.91
C GLY A 73 5.88 0.64 -4.48
N GLY A 74 4.79 1.40 -4.27
CA GLY A 74 4.31 1.78 -2.96
C GLY A 74 2.85 2.18 -2.97
N PHE A 75 2.20 2.11 -1.81
CA PHE A 75 0.88 2.68 -1.62
C PHE A 75 0.65 3.11 -0.17
N ILE A 76 -0.36 3.96 0.00
CA ILE A 76 -0.94 4.36 1.27
C ILE A 76 -2.46 4.22 1.18
N ALA A 77 -3.09 3.76 2.25
CA ALA A 77 -4.53 3.77 2.43
C ALA A 77 -4.87 4.50 3.73
N THR A 78 -5.68 5.55 3.63
CA THR A 78 -6.20 6.32 4.77
C THR A 78 -7.72 6.37 4.71
N GLY A 79 -8.38 6.58 5.84
CA GLY A 79 -9.83 6.64 5.89
C GLY A 79 -10.38 6.92 7.27
N ALA A 80 -11.70 6.77 7.43
CA ALA A 80 -12.33 6.81 8.73
C ALA A 80 -11.76 5.71 9.65
N ARG A 81 -11.77 5.96 10.96
CA ARG A 81 -11.31 4.98 11.94
C ARG A 81 -12.21 3.76 11.96
N ALA A 82 -11.62 2.59 12.17
CA ALA A 82 -12.36 1.34 12.30
C ALA A 82 -13.29 1.31 13.52
N ASP A 83 -12.85 1.91 14.63
CA ASP A 83 -13.52 1.84 15.93
C ASP A 83 -14.56 2.94 16.15
N ASP A 84 -14.39 4.10 15.49
CA ASP A 84 -15.40 5.15 15.42
C ASP A 84 -15.43 5.79 14.02
N PRO A 85 -16.18 5.22 13.07
CA PRO A 85 -16.26 5.76 11.73
C PRO A 85 -17.08 7.06 11.63
N SER A 86 -17.72 7.50 12.72
CA SER A 86 -18.58 8.71 12.73
C SER A 86 -17.81 9.99 13.03
N ASP A 87 -16.65 9.91 13.68
CA ASP A 87 -15.78 11.05 13.95
C ASP A 87 -14.98 11.45 12.71
N SER A 88 -15.47 12.47 12.01
CA SER A 88 -14.82 13.04 10.81
C SER A 88 -13.59 13.90 11.11
N THR A 89 -13.24 14.13 12.38
CA THR A 89 -12.08 14.96 12.76
C THR A 89 -10.79 14.18 12.89
N VAL A 90 -10.86 12.84 12.96
CA VAL A 90 -9.72 11.94 13.09
C VAL A 90 -9.77 10.87 12.00
N GLY A 91 -8.65 10.67 11.31
CA GLY A 91 -8.49 9.59 10.33
C GLY A 91 -7.58 8.47 10.84
N GLU A 92 -7.59 7.34 10.14
CA GLU A 92 -6.72 6.20 10.37
C GLU A 92 -5.80 5.97 9.17
N LEU A 93 -4.52 5.70 9.45
CA LEU A 93 -3.57 5.17 8.50
C LEU A 93 -3.70 3.65 8.47
N TRP A 94 -4.60 3.15 7.61
CA TRP A 94 -4.91 1.73 7.50
C TRP A 94 -3.74 0.90 7.00
N ALA A 95 -2.98 1.43 6.04
CA ALA A 95 -1.83 0.76 5.48
C ALA A 95 -0.86 1.75 4.83
N ILE A 96 0.44 1.50 4.99
CA ILE A 96 1.49 2.11 4.18
C ILE A 96 2.58 1.07 3.92
N TYR A 97 2.80 0.74 2.65
CA TYR A 97 3.75 -0.30 2.26
C TYR A 97 4.51 0.08 1.00
N LEU A 98 5.75 -0.41 0.91
CA LEU A 98 6.68 -0.18 -0.19
C LEU A 98 7.40 -1.48 -0.52
N LEU A 99 7.72 -1.70 -1.79
CA LEU A 99 8.66 -2.76 -2.16
C LEU A 99 10.01 -2.55 -1.46
N PRO A 100 10.74 -3.63 -1.09
CA PRO A 100 12.02 -3.53 -0.39
C PRO A 100 13.03 -2.60 -1.07
N ASP A 101 13.13 -2.66 -2.40
CA ASP A 101 14.05 -1.82 -3.18
C ASP A 101 13.69 -0.33 -3.15
N TRP A 102 12.51 0.03 -2.61
CA TRP A 102 12.04 1.40 -2.50
C TRP A 102 12.20 1.97 -1.08
N TRP A 103 12.72 1.18 -0.13
CA TRP A 103 12.96 1.64 1.24
C TRP A 103 14.14 2.60 1.32
N GLY A 104 14.13 3.50 2.31
CA GLY A 104 15.20 4.49 2.50
C GLY A 104 15.28 5.59 1.42
N THR A 105 14.36 5.60 0.46
CA THR A 105 14.40 6.50 -0.70
C THR A 105 13.56 7.78 -0.53
N GLY A 106 12.95 7.99 0.64
CA GLY A 106 12.01 9.09 0.89
C GLY A 106 10.58 8.87 0.38
N THR A 107 10.31 7.77 -0.37
CA THR A 107 8.97 7.50 -0.94
C THR A 107 7.89 7.36 0.12
N GLY A 108 8.20 6.74 1.26
CA GLY A 108 7.23 6.56 2.36
C GLY A 108 6.80 7.90 2.95
N SER A 109 7.74 8.83 3.13
CA SER A 109 7.45 10.19 3.58
C SER A 109 6.59 10.95 2.58
N ALA A 110 6.88 10.81 1.27
CA ALA A 110 6.08 11.43 0.23
C ALA A 110 4.64 10.86 0.18
N LEU A 111 4.47 9.54 0.35
CA LEU A 111 3.16 8.90 0.46
C LEU A 111 2.39 9.39 1.69
N HIS A 112 3.06 9.46 2.85
CA HIS A 112 2.46 9.96 4.08
C HIS A 112 1.97 11.41 3.92
N GLN A 113 2.81 12.30 3.37
CA GLN A 113 2.44 13.70 3.13
C GLN A 113 1.30 13.84 2.09
N ALA A 114 1.18 12.89 1.16
CA ALA A 114 0.09 12.92 0.20
C ALA A 114 -1.22 12.43 0.83
N GLY A 115 -1.19 11.43 1.70
CA GLY A 115 -2.40 10.81 2.27
C GLY A 115 -2.90 11.41 3.59
N ILE A 116 -2.13 12.32 4.21
CA ILE A 116 -2.40 12.97 5.50
C ILE A 116 -2.01 14.44 5.44
#